data_AF-A0AAW2NIJ9-F1
#
_entry.id   AF-A0AAW2NIJ9-F1
#
_cell.length_a   1.000
_cell.length_b   1.000
_cell.length_c   1.000
_cell.angle_alpha   90.00
_cell.angle_beta   90.00
_cell.angle_gamma   90.00
#
_symmetry.space_group_name_H-M   'P 1'
#
loop_
_entity.id
_entity.type
_entity.pdbx_description
1 polymer ?
#
loop_
_entity_poly.entity_id
_entity_poly.type
_entity_poly.pdbx_seq_one_letter_code
_entity_poly.pdbx_strand_id
1 'polypeptide(L)'
;MSNCPSSSSGSEEEDEGMDSYRKGGYHAVRVGDSFAAGRYIAQQKLGWGQFSTVWLAYDTQSSKYVALKIQKSAPHICSSCTS
;
A
#
# COMPACT_ATOMS: atom_id res chain seq x y z
N MET A 1 -25.52 30.15 17.93
CA MET A 1 -25.15 28.81 18.42
C MET A 1 -26.15 27.84 17.85
N SER A 2 -25.79 27.13 16.78
CA SER A 2 -26.68 26.17 16.12
C SER A 2 -25.86 24.99 15.61
N ASN A 3 -26.37 23.80 15.91
CA ASN A 3 -25.75 22.48 15.96
C ASN A 3 -24.88 22.08 14.75
N CYS A 4 -23.64 21.71 15.04
CA CYS A 4 -22.87 20.75 14.26
C CYS A 4 -23.45 19.33 14.51
N PRO A 5 -23.97 18.64 13.48
CA PRO A 5 -24.31 17.24 13.65
C PRO A 5 -23.02 16.44 13.84
N SER A 6 -22.96 15.74 14.98
CA SER A 6 -21.94 14.75 15.29
C SER A 6 -21.98 13.69 14.19
N SER A 7 -21.01 13.75 13.25
CA SER A 7 -20.85 12.72 12.22
C SER A 7 -20.19 11.51 12.86
N SER A 8 -21.00 10.73 13.59
CA SER A 8 -20.70 9.36 13.91
C SER A 8 -21.25 8.53 12.74
N SER A 9 -20.45 8.38 11.70
CA SER A 9 -20.66 7.34 10.70
C SER A 9 -19.47 6.41 10.83
N GLY A 10 -19.73 5.23 11.39
CA GLY A 10 -18.74 4.19 11.60
C GLY A 10 -17.94 3.97 10.32
N SER A 11 -16.62 3.87 10.49
CA SER A 11 -15.70 3.49 9.44
C SER A 11 -16.22 2.22 8.77
N GLU A 12 -16.66 2.34 7.52
CA GLU A 12 -17.01 1.21 6.68
C GLU A 12 -15.75 0.33 6.56
N GLU A 13 -15.75 -0.74 7.36
CA GLU A 13 -15.03 -1.98 7.08
C GLU A 13 -15.61 -2.55 5.78
N GLU A 14 -15.28 -1.96 4.64
CA GLU A 14 -15.62 -2.53 3.34
C GLU A 14 -14.34 -2.69 2.53
N ASP A 15 -13.82 -3.91 2.65
CA ASP A 15 -13.15 -4.64 1.59
C ASP A 15 -11.87 -3.97 1.04
N GLU A 16 -10.72 -4.34 1.61
CA GLU A 16 -9.44 -4.26 0.90
C GLU A 16 -9.59 -5.14 -0.37
N GLY A 17 -10.14 -4.54 -1.42
CA GLY A 17 -10.58 -5.21 -2.63
C GLY A 17 -9.58 -6.24 -3.12
N MET A 18 -9.95 -7.50 -2.91
CA MET A 18 -9.30 -8.68 -3.48
C MET A 18 -9.44 -8.70 -5.02
N ASP A 19 -10.03 -7.68 -5.63
CA ASP A 19 -10.37 -7.62 -7.06
C ASP A 19 -9.50 -6.67 -7.89
N SER A 20 -8.50 -6.02 -7.29
CA SER A 20 -7.49 -5.25 -8.07
C SER A 20 -6.25 -6.07 -8.44
N TYR A 21 -6.25 -7.39 -8.23
CA TYR A 21 -5.18 -8.30 -8.65
C TYR A 21 -5.29 -8.69 -10.14
N ARG A 22 -5.77 -7.79 -11.00
CA ARG A 22 -5.77 -7.98 -12.46
C ARG A 22 -4.54 -7.33 -13.09
N LYS A 23 -3.84 -8.11 -13.90
CA LYS A 23 -2.66 -7.76 -14.72
C LYS A 23 -2.72 -6.30 -15.21
N GLY A 24 -1.83 -5.46 -14.69
CA GLY A 24 -1.57 -4.13 -15.26
C GLY A 24 -1.31 -2.99 -14.28
N GLY A 25 -1.53 -3.14 -12.96
CA GLY A 25 -1.48 -1.98 -12.05
C GLY A 25 -0.85 -2.15 -10.68
N TYR A 26 -0.55 -3.37 -10.23
CA TYR A 26 0.10 -3.60 -8.94
C TYR A 26 1.13 -4.72 -9.05
N HIS A 27 2.36 -4.47 -8.61
CA HIS A 27 3.17 -5.55 -8.04
C HIS A 27 2.71 -5.66 -6.59
N ALA A 28 1.76 -6.57 -6.31
CA ALA A 28 1.47 -6.87 -4.92
C ALA A 28 2.74 -7.48 -4.33
N VAL A 29 3.36 -6.73 -3.43
CA VAL A 29 4.56 -7.16 -2.73
C VAL A 29 4.19 -8.39 -1.92
N ARG A 30 4.95 -9.47 -2.09
CA ARG A 30 4.81 -10.68 -1.28
C ARG A 30 6.00 -10.81 -0.33
N VAL A 31 5.82 -11.63 0.70
CA VAL A 31 6.96 -12.07 1.51
C VAL A 31 7.94 -12.82 0.60
N GLY A 32 9.21 -12.46 0.68
CA GLY A 32 10.28 -12.96 -0.20
C GLY A 32 10.56 -12.10 -1.43
N ASP A 33 9.74 -11.08 -1.73
CA ASP A 33 10.05 -10.16 -2.83
C ASP A 33 11.35 -9.40 -2.58
N SER A 34 12.15 -9.27 -3.63
CA SER A 34 13.45 -8.61 -3.58
C SER A 34 13.42 -7.24 -4.25
N PHE A 35 13.87 -6.22 -3.53
CA PHE A 35 13.96 -4.84 -4.00
C PHE A 35 15.41 -4.38 -4.12
N ALA A 36 15.64 -3.36 -4.94
CA ALA A 36 16.97 -2.80 -5.21
C ALA A 36 18.00 -3.88 -5.58
N ALA A 37 17.67 -4.69 -6.60
CA ALA A 37 18.50 -5.77 -7.13
C ALA A 37 18.91 -6.83 -6.09
N GLY A 38 17.98 -7.24 -5.21
CA GLY A 38 18.26 -8.27 -4.20
C GLY A 38 18.75 -7.73 -2.85
N ARG A 39 18.92 -6.41 -2.70
CA ARG A 39 19.40 -5.82 -1.45
C ARG A 39 18.38 -5.95 -0.33
N TYR A 40 17.12 -5.65 -0.59
CA TYR A 40 16.09 -5.67 0.45
C TYR A 40 15.08 -6.77 0.17
N ILE A 41 14.98 -7.73 1.08
CA ILE A 41 14.04 -8.84 0.96
C ILE A 41 12.84 -8.57 1.87
N ALA A 42 11.64 -8.44 1.32
CA ALA A 42 10.42 -8.25 2.09
C ALA A 42 10.15 -9.47 2.98
N GLN A 43 9.90 -9.23 4.26
CA GLN A 43 9.65 -10.27 5.26
C GLN A 43 8.21 -10.23 5.75
N GLN A 44 7.67 -9.04 6.04
CA GLN A 44 6.32 -8.90 6.55
C GLN A 44 5.76 -7.50 6.28
N LYS A 45 4.47 -7.38 6.00
CA LYS A 45 3.76 -6.09 5.92
C LYS A 45 3.61 -5.53 7.35
N LEU A 46 4.18 -4.36 7.62
CA LEU A 46 4.05 -3.66 8.90
C LEU A 46 2.77 -2.82 8.96
N GLY A 47 2.32 -2.32 7.81
CA GLY A 47 1.11 -1.53 7.73
C GLY A 47 0.85 -0.99 6.33
N TRP A 48 -0.28 -0.32 6.17
CA TRP A 48 -0.65 0.35 4.95
C TRP A 48 -1.37 1.65 5.26
N GLY A 49 -1.22 2.61 4.36
CA GLY A 49 -1.97 3.86 4.36
C GLY A 49 -2.42 4.16 2.93
N GLN A 50 -3.15 5.27 2.77
CA GLN A 50 -3.81 5.60 1.51
C GLN A 50 -2.86 5.63 0.29
N PHE A 51 -1.60 6.03 0.50
CA PHE A 51 -0.62 6.28 -0.55
C PHE A 51 0.56 5.31 -0.58
N SER A 52 0.75 4.50 0.46
CA SER A 52 1.93 3.63 0.57
C SER A 52 1.70 2.45 1.49
N THR A 53 2.43 1.38 1.24
CA THR A 53 2.54 0.25 2.18
C THR A 53 3.91 0.29 2.85
N VAL A 54 3.98 -0.15 4.10
CA VAL A 54 5.22 -0.23 4.87
C VAL A 54 5.50 -1.71 5.15
N TRP A 55 6.71 -2.15 4.83
CA TRP A 55 7.14 -3.53 4.94
C TRP A 55 8.41 -3.63 5.79
N LEU A 56 8.45 -4.62 6.67
CA LEU A 56 9.69 -5.10 7.25
C LEU A 56 10.47 -5.82 6.15
N ALA A 57 11.72 -5.44 5.95
CA ALA A 57 12.60 -6.09 5.01
C ALA A 57 13.97 -6.33 5.63
N TYR A 58 14.68 -7.32 5.10
CA TYR A 58 16.06 -7.61 5.47
C TYR A 58 17.00 -6.98 4.45
N ASP A 59 17.88 -6.08 4.89
CA ASP A 59 18.97 -5.52 4.09
C ASP A 59 20.15 -6.50 4.09
N THR A 60 20.40 -7.13 2.94
CA THR A 60 21.47 -8.10 2.77
C THR A 60 22.87 -7.47 2.77
N GLN A 61 22.99 -6.17 2.48
CA GLN A 61 24.29 -5.48 2.53
C GLN A 61 24.70 -5.12 3.95
N SER A 62 23.74 -4.61 4.73
CA SER A 62 23.99 -4.20 6.12
C SER A 62 23.66 -5.30 7.14
N SER A 63 23.16 -6.45 6.67
CA SER A 63 22.70 -7.58 7.50
C SER A 63 21.73 -7.19 8.63
N LYS A 64 20.79 -6.28 8.34
CA LYS A 64 19.87 -5.71 9.34
C LYS A 64 18.44 -5.60 8.84
N TYR A 65 17.49 -5.61 9.77
CA TYR A 65 16.09 -5.34 9.47
C TYR A 65 15.84 -3.84 9.30
N VAL A 66 15.09 -3.49 8.26
CA VAL A 66 14.72 -2.11 7.90
C VAL A 66 13.23 -2.03 7.56
N ALA A 67 12.65 -0.84 7.68
CA ALA A 67 11.30 -0.57 7.20
C ALA A 67 11.36 0.01 5.77
N LEU A 68 10.82 -0.70 4.79
CA LEU A 68 10.62 -0.24 3.43
C LEU A 68 9.26 0.43 3.29
N LYS A 69 9.27 1.71 2.90
CA LYS A 69 8.05 2.41 2.47
C LYS A 69 7.94 2.32 0.95
N ILE A 70 6.89 1.66 0.49
CA ILE A 70 6.63 1.41 -0.94
C ILE A 70 5.45 2.29 -1.31
N GLN A 71 5.69 3.33 -2.12
CA GLN A 71 4.62 4.18 -2.62
C GLN A 71 3.81 3.44 -3.69
N LYS A 72 2.49 3.64 -3.66
CA LYS A 72 1.62 3.26 -4.78
C LYS A 72 2.10 4.07 -5.98
N SER A 73 2.46 3.42 -7.08
CA SER A 73 2.56 4.13 -8.36
C SER A 73 1.22 4.80 -8.61
N ALA A 74 1.24 6.05 -9.07
CA ALA A 74 0.03 6.86 -9.25
C ALA A 74 -1.06 5.99 -9.87
N PRO A 75 -2.30 5.99 -9.33
CA PRO A 75 -3.40 5.52 -10.12
C PRO A 75 -3.29 6.32 -11.41
N HIS A 76 -3.20 5.63 -12.55
CA HIS A 76 -3.67 6.28 -13.76
C HIS A 76 -5.09 6.69 -13.38
N ILE A 77 -5.29 7.98 -13.11
CA ILE A 77 -6.60 8.58 -13.21
C ILE A 77 -6.94 8.35 -14.68
N CYS A 78 -7.58 7.22 -14.96
CA CYS A 78 -8.17 6.99 -16.25
C CYS A 78 -9.09 8.18 -16.45
N SER A 79 -8.66 9.08 -17.32
CA SER A 79 -9.39 10.28 -17.68
C SER A 79 -10.54 9.84 -18.58
N SER A 80 -11.43 8.98 -18.05
CA SER A 80 -12.60 8.50 -18.76
C SER A 80 -13.81 9.22 -18.22
N CYS A 81 -14.15 10.25 -18.98
CA CYS A 81 -15.50 10.67 -19.31
C CYS A 81 -16.25 11.49 -18.25
N THR A 82 -16.10 12.81 -18.34
CA THR A 82 -17.26 13.72 -18.27
C THR A 82 -17.26 14.56 -19.54
N SER A 83 -17.91 14.02 -20.58
CA SER A 83 -18.45 14.84 -21.67
C SER A 83 -19.81 15.37 -21.25
#